data_AF-A0A3M2DBB5-F1
#
_entry.id   AF-A0A3M2DBB5-F1
#
_cell.length_a   1.000
_cell.length_b   1.000
_cell.length_c   1.000
_cell.angle_alpha   90.00
_cell.angle_beta   90.00
_cell.angle_gamma   90.00
#
_symmetry.space_group_name_H-M   'P 1'
#
loop_
_entity.id
_entity.type
_entity.pdbx_description
1 polymer ?
#
loop_
_entity_poly.entity_id
_entity_poly.type
_entity_poly.pdbx_seq_one_letter_code
_entity_poly.pdbx_strand_id
1 'polypeptide(L)'
;MRNSTSRLNALLFTGLIIVFGLIGSVQADDAGKGKRGDDASRVKRGFEIAPVPLNLHGKDRNLVGLGSYIVNGQGGCNDCHTWPSYKAGGDPFKGEPKEVNADGYMAGGRFFFAAPYPVALNGCVISRNLTPEDGKPAGLTLEEFLYVMRTGEDPDDRTGEDPDGMRTGGDLDDDDDDLHPPPRLLQVMPWPVYQDMTDRDLRAVYEYLSAIPSIPGEPQCP
;
A
#
# COMPACT_ATOMS: atom_id res chain seq x y z
N MET A 1 -14.57 -83.97 24.30
CA MET A 1 -16.01 -84.31 24.30
C MET A 1 -16.75 -83.23 25.11
N ARG A 2 -18.02 -82.90 24.75
CA ARG A 2 -19.09 -82.23 25.55
C ARG A 2 -18.67 -81.51 26.85
N ASN A 3 -19.00 -80.25 27.16
CA ASN A 3 -20.29 -79.52 27.07
C ASN A 3 -20.09 -78.19 27.88
N SER A 4 -20.95 -77.16 27.95
CA SER A 4 -22.11 -76.73 27.17
C SER A 4 -22.38 -75.24 27.47
N THR A 5 -22.64 -74.45 26.42
CA THR A 5 -23.69 -73.39 26.31
C THR A 5 -24.19 -72.56 27.51
N SER A 6 -24.47 -71.29 27.17
CA SER A 6 -25.67 -70.47 27.51
C SER A 6 -25.63 -69.59 28.77
N ARG A 7 -26.25 -68.39 28.80
CA ARG A 7 -26.97 -67.59 27.76
C ARG A 7 -26.95 -66.11 28.19
N LEU A 8 -27.16 -65.20 27.23
CA LEU A 8 -27.32 -63.75 27.51
C LEU A 8 -28.57 -63.50 28.36
N ASN A 9 -28.47 -62.54 29.29
CA ASN A 9 -29.60 -61.75 29.78
C ASN A 9 -29.29 -60.27 29.53
N ALA A 10 -30.11 -59.62 28.71
CA ALA A 10 -30.01 -58.18 28.48
C ALA A 10 -30.79 -57.43 29.58
N LEU A 11 -30.17 -56.42 30.18
CA LEU A 11 -30.81 -55.45 31.07
C LEU A 11 -30.51 -54.05 30.54
N LEU A 12 -31.56 -53.23 30.48
CA LEU A 12 -31.57 -51.96 29.76
C LEU A 12 -30.76 -50.89 30.50
N PHE A 13 -29.90 -50.17 29.77
CA PHE A 13 -29.33 -48.90 30.22
C PHE A 13 -30.24 -47.75 29.77
N THR A 14 -30.96 -47.14 30.72
CA THR A 14 -31.60 -45.84 30.53
C THR A 14 -30.54 -44.74 30.52
N GLY A 15 -30.14 -44.30 29.33
CA GLY A 15 -29.17 -43.22 29.15
C GLY A 15 -29.73 -41.86 29.61
N LEU A 16 -29.14 -41.28 30.65
CA LEU A 16 -29.43 -39.93 31.10
C LEU A 16 -28.74 -38.91 30.16
N ILE A 17 -29.51 -38.20 29.34
CA ILE A 17 -28.97 -37.14 28.48
C ILE A 17 -28.73 -35.89 29.34
N ILE A 18 -27.47 -35.67 29.74
CA ILE A 18 -27.05 -34.41 30.35
C ILE A 18 -26.69 -33.44 29.22
N VAL A 19 -27.62 -32.54 28.89
CA VAL A 19 -27.33 -31.41 28.00
C VAL A 19 -26.52 -30.38 28.79
N PHE A 20 -25.19 -30.43 28.65
CA PHE A 20 -24.34 -29.33 29.11
C PHE A 20 -24.57 -28.11 28.22
N GLY A 21 -25.26 -27.10 28.76
CA GLY A 21 -25.44 -25.82 28.10
C GLY A 21 -24.10 -25.11 27.92
N LEU A 22 -23.68 -24.91 26.67
CA LEU A 22 -22.52 -24.10 26.32
C LEU A 22 -22.84 -22.61 26.50
N ILE A 23 -22.86 -22.14 27.74
CA ILE A 23 -22.70 -20.71 28.04
C ILE A 23 -21.21 -20.40 27.87
N GLY A 24 -20.81 -20.16 26.62
CA GLY A 24 -19.48 -19.66 26.29
C GLY A 24 -19.31 -18.25 26.83
N SER A 25 -18.64 -18.11 27.97
CA SER A 25 -18.25 -16.82 28.52
C SER A 25 -17.27 -16.14 27.56
N VAL A 26 -17.73 -15.13 26.81
CA VAL A 26 -16.84 -14.27 26.00
C VAL A 26 -16.03 -13.41 26.96
N GLN A 27 -14.82 -13.84 27.28
CA GLN A 27 -13.82 -13.06 28.01
C GLN A 27 -13.19 -12.03 27.08
N ALA A 28 -13.87 -10.89 26.93
CA ALA A 28 -13.40 -9.75 26.18
C ALA A 28 -12.48 -8.86 27.05
N ASP A 29 -11.19 -9.21 27.15
CA ASP A 29 -10.20 -8.36 27.84
C ASP A 29 -8.77 -8.32 27.22
N ASP A 30 -8.40 -9.22 26.29
CA ASP A 30 -7.00 -9.33 25.81
C ASP A 30 -6.70 -8.65 24.45
N ALA A 31 -7.74 -8.26 23.69
CA ALA A 31 -7.58 -7.70 22.34
C ALA A 31 -6.74 -6.41 22.28
N GLY A 32 -6.77 -5.60 23.35
CA GLY A 32 -6.05 -4.32 23.42
C GLY A 32 -4.53 -4.47 23.60
N LYS A 33 -4.06 -5.53 24.26
CA LYS A 33 -2.62 -5.77 24.47
C LYS A 33 -1.95 -6.34 23.22
N GLY A 34 -2.61 -7.30 22.55
CA GLY A 34 -2.12 -7.89 21.30
C GLY A 34 -1.90 -6.85 20.21
N LYS A 35 -2.91 -6.00 19.93
CA LYS A 35 -2.81 -4.96 18.89
C LYS A 35 -1.70 -3.94 19.16
N ARG A 36 -1.53 -3.52 20.42
CA ARG A 36 -0.46 -2.59 20.82
C ARG A 36 0.94 -3.20 20.72
N GLY A 37 1.06 -4.53 20.93
CA GLY A 37 2.31 -5.26 20.77
C GLY A 37 2.72 -5.43 19.30
N ASP A 38 1.78 -5.79 18.42
CA ASP A 38 2.00 -5.89 16.98
C ASP A 38 2.42 -4.55 16.37
N ASP A 39 1.66 -3.47 16.65
CA ASP A 39 2.01 -2.11 16.22
C ASP A 39 3.44 -1.72 16.66
N ALA A 40 3.82 -1.96 17.91
CA ALA A 40 5.15 -1.63 18.42
C ALA A 40 6.26 -2.43 17.70
N SER A 41 6.01 -3.70 17.36
CA SER A 41 6.92 -4.54 16.57
C SER A 41 7.11 -3.98 15.17
N ARG A 42 6.02 -3.63 14.47
CA ARG A 42 6.04 -3.03 13.13
C ARG A 42 6.75 -1.68 13.12
N VAL A 43 6.45 -0.80 14.08
CA VAL A 43 7.11 0.51 14.24
C VAL A 43 8.63 0.34 14.41
N LYS A 44 9.06 -0.56 15.31
CA LYS A 44 10.48 -0.88 15.50
C LYS A 44 11.11 -1.39 14.20
N ARG A 45 10.45 -2.34 13.53
CA ARG A 45 10.96 -2.93 12.28
C ARG A 45 11.05 -1.90 11.15
N GLY A 46 10.09 -0.99 11.05
CA GLY A 46 10.10 0.09 10.06
C GLY A 46 11.31 1.01 10.20
N PHE A 47 11.71 1.37 11.42
CA PHE A 47 12.96 2.11 11.64
C PHE A 47 14.22 1.33 11.28
N GLU A 48 14.23 0.00 11.38
CA GLU A 48 15.36 -0.85 10.99
C GLU A 48 15.51 -1.04 9.48
N ILE A 49 14.43 -0.89 8.71
CA ILE A 49 14.41 -1.16 7.26
C ILE A 49 14.30 0.10 6.40
N ALA A 50 14.28 1.30 7.00
CA ALA A 50 14.34 2.55 6.27
C ALA A 50 15.72 2.67 5.57
N PRO A 51 15.78 2.75 4.22
CA PRO A 51 17.05 2.79 3.49
C PRO A 51 17.71 4.19 3.49
N VAL A 52 17.01 5.19 4.01
CA VAL A 52 17.40 6.61 4.02
C VAL A 52 17.22 7.22 5.42
N PRO A 53 18.00 8.26 5.79
CA PRO A 53 17.83 8.96 7.06
C PRO A 53 16.46 9.65 7.14
N LEU A 54 15.84 9.64 8.33
CA LEU A 54 14.49 10.18 8.53
C LEU A 54 14.51 11.47 9.37
N ASN A 55 13.90 12.53 8.85
CA ASN A 55 13.62 13.74 9.60
C ASN A 55 12.36 13.58 10.47
N LEU A 56 12.57 13.40 11.77
CA LEU A 56 11.51 13.17 12.76
C LEU A 56 11.08 14.45 13.49
N HIS A 57 11.59 15.63 13.11
CA HIS A 57 11.28 16.89 13.78
C HIS A 57 9.79 17.27 13.56
N GLY A 58 9.04 17.39 14.65
CA GLY A 58 7.61 17.75 14.60
C GLY A 58 6.66 16.65 14.12
N LYS A 59 7.13 15.41 13.92
CA LYS A 59 6.32 14.28 13.42
C LYS A 59 6.01 13.24 14.49
N ASP A 60 4.92 12.49 14.33
CA ASP A 60 4.66 11.32 15.17
C ASP A 60 5.59 10.16 14.76
N ARG A 61 6.53 9.84 15.65
CA ARG A 61 7.50 8.76 15.46
C ARG A 61 6.86 7.39 15.26
N ASN A 62 5.69 7.12 15.83
CA ASN A 62 4.99 5.85 15.63
C ASN A 62 4.39 5.78 14.23
N LEU A 63 3.83 6.88 13.72
CA LEU A 63 3.32 6.93 12.35
C LEU A 63 4.46 6.84 11.32
N VAL A 64 5.57 7.56 11.52
CA VAL A 64 6.74 7.45 10.62
C VAL A 64 7.32 6.02 10.62
N GLY A 65 7.46 5.40 11.80
CA GLY A 65 7.95 4.01 11.89
C GLY A 65 7.00 3.00 11.26
N LEU A 66 5.69 3.10 11.51
CA LEU A 66 4.69 2.23 10.89
C LEU A 66 4.63 2.44 9.36
N GLY A 67 4.72 3.68 8.90
CA GLY A 67 4.76 4.02 7.48
C GLY A 67 5.96 3.43 6.77
N SER A 68 7.15 3.51 7.39
CA SER A 68 8.35 2.84 6.87
C SER A 68 8.16 1.33 6.76
N TYR A 69 7.53 0.70 7.75
CA TYR A 69 7.21 -0.73 7.70
C TYR A 69 6.26 -1.07 6.56
N ILE A 70 5.21 -0.26 6.36
CA ILE A 70 4.26 -0.44 5.25
C ILE A 70 5.00 -0.27 3.91
N VAL A 71 5.66 0.87 3.68
CA VAL A 71 6.34 1.19 2.41
C VAL A 71 7.44 0.19 2.04
N ASN A 72 8.30 -0.18 2.98
CA ASN A 72 9.50 -1.00 2.73
C ASN A 72 9.33 -2.51 3.00
N GLY A 73 8.25 -2.91 3.69
CA GLY A 73 8.04 -4.28 4.15
C GLY A 73 6.72 -4.92 3.71
N GLN A 74 5.71 -4.15 3.28
CA GLN A 74 4.38 -4.66 2.96
C GLN A 74 3.81 -4.19 1.61
N GLY A 75 4.05 -2.93 1.24
CA GLY A 75 3.46 -2.28 0.07
C GLY A 75 4.25 -2.43 -1.23
N GLY A 76 5.58 -2.59 -1.17
CA GLY A 76 6.40 -2.74 -2.37
C GLY A 76 6.57 -1.44 -3.18
N CYS A 77 6.38 -0.26 -2.56
CA CYS A 77 6.46 1.03 -3.26
C CYS A 77 7.81 1.25 -3.95
N ASN A 78 8.89 0.70 -3.38
CA ASN A 78 10.27 0.74 -3.90
C ASN A 78 10.41 0.04 -5.27
N ASP A 79 9.56 -0.95 -5.56
CA ASP A 79 9.65 -1.73 -6.79
C ASP A 79 9.17 -0.92 -8.01
N CYS A 80 8.47 0.19 -7.78
CA CYS A 80 8.05 1.14 -8.80
C CYS A 80 8.75 2.49 -8.63
N HIS A 81 8.67 3.11 -7.45
CA HIS A 81 9.13 4.49 -7.23
C HIS A 81 10.61 4.60 -6.90
N THR A 82 11.44 3.60 -7.20
CA THR A 82 12.89 3.67 -7.03
C THR A 82 13.55 2.98 -8.22
N TRP A 83 14.32 3.74 -8.99
CA TRP A 83 14.89 3.25 -10.24
C TRP A 83 16.38 3.61 -10.39
N PRO A 84 17.27 2.62 -10.57
CA PRO A 84 17.06 1.18 -10.32
C PRO A 84 16.66 0.91 -8.86
N SER A 85 15.84 -0.11 -8.60
CA SER A 85 15.28 -0.39 -7.26
C SER A 85 16.30 -0.90 -6.23
N TYR A 86 17.41 -1.45 -6.72
CA TYR A 86 18.53 -1.97 -5.93
C TYR A 86 19.83 -1.33 -6.38
N LYS A 87 20.77 -1.19 -5.45
CA LYS A 87 22.14 -0.75 -5.74
C LYS A 87 22.89 -1.84 -6.54
N ALA A 88 23.93 -1.45 -7.28
CA ALA A 88 24.82 -2.41 -7.93
C ALA A 88 25.47 -3.35 -6.88
N GLY A 89 25.31 -4.67 -7.05
CA GLY A 89 25.73 -5.69 -6.09
C GLY A 89 24.75 -5.93 -4.93
N GLY A 90 23.56 -5.33 -4.98
CA GLY A 90 22.52 -5.40 -3.95
C GLY A 90 21.21 -6.07 -4.40
N ASP A 91 21.20 -6.78 -5.53
CA ASP A 91 19.99 -7.29 -6.18
C ASP A 91 19.62 -8.73 -5.72
N PRO A 92 18.57 -8.91 -4.90
CA PRO A 92 18.17 -10.23 -4.41
C PRO A 92 17.68 -11.16 -5.53
N PHE A 93 17.23 -10.65 -6.68
CA PHE A 93 16.84 -11.48 -7.82
C PHE A 93 18.05 -12.13 -8.53
N LYS A 94 19.27 -11.63 -8.27
CA LYS A 94 20.54 -12.26 -8.66
C LYS A 94 21.13 -13.16 -7.56
N GLY A 95 20.47 -13.25 -6.40
CA GLY A 95 20.99 -13.94 -5.21
C GLY A 95 21.99 -13.10 -4.39
N GLU A 96 22.09 -11.79 -4.65
CA GLU A 96 22.93 -10.87 -3.89
C GLU A 96 22.25 -10.46 -2.57
N PRO A 97 22.99 -10.02 -1.53
CA PRO A 97 22.40 -9.44 -0.33
C PRO A 97 21.57 -8.19 -0.68
N LYS A 98 20.31 -8.11 -0.23
CA LYS A 98 19.40 -7.02 -0.59
C LYS A 98 19.91 -5.65 -0.09
N GLU A 99 20.32 -4.77 -1.00
CA GLU A 99 20.57 -3.34 -0.75
C GLU A 99 19.69 -2.48 -1.68
N VAL A 100 18.71 -1.78 -1.09
CA VAL A 100 17.88 -0.80 -1.79
C VAL A 100 18.75 0.36 -2.28
N ASN A 101 18.45 0.88 -3.47
CA ASN A 101 19.12 2.07 -4.00
C ASN A 101 18.69 3.33 -3.23
N ALA A 102 19.47 3.73 -2.23
CA ALA A 102 19.21 4.92 -1.42
C ALA A 102 19.30 6.23 -2.22
N ASP A 103 20.13 6.29 -3.27
CA ASP A 103 20.41 7.52 -4.04
C ASP A 103 19.23 7.95 -4.93
N GLY A 104 18.38 6.99 -5.33
CA GLY A 104 17.14 7.24 -6.10
C GLY A 104 15.87 6.86 -5.33
N TYR A 105 15.95 6.72 -4.01
CA TYR A 105 14.86 6.18 -3.20
C TYR A 105 13.62 7.08 -3.21
N MET A 106 12.48 6.49 -3.56
CA MET A 106 11.19 7.16 -3.80
C MET A 106 11.18 8.23 -4.90
N ALA A 107 12.28 8.42 -5.66
CA ALA A 107 12.38 9.44 -6.71
C ALA A 107 11.67 9.09 -8.04
N GLY A 108 11.05 7.91 -8.15
CA GLY A 108 10.38 7.47 -9.37
C GLY A 108 11.33 6.91 -10.43
N GLY A 109 11.02 7.16 -11.70
CA GLY A 109 11.89 6.90 -12.85
C GLY A 109 11.77 5.52 -13.50
N ARG A 110 10.97 4.59 -12.97
CA ARG A 110 10.75 3.29 -13.61
C ARG A 110 9.81 3.44 -14.80
N PHE A 111 10.33 3.19 -15.99
CA PHE A 111 9.55 3.04 -17.23
C PHE A 111 8.79 1.71 -17.24
N PHE A 112 7.52 1.74 -17.67
CA PHE A 112 6.68 0.54 -17.81
C PHE A 112 6.38 0.21 -19.27
N PHE A 113 5.86 1.17 -20.03
CA PHE A 113 5.56 1.00 -21.46
C PHE A 113 5.31 2.35 -22.16
N ALA A 114 5.42 2.33 -23.48
CA ALA A 114 4.79 3.31 -24.37
C ALA A 114 3.66 2.58 -25.13
N ALA A 115 2.41 3.01 -24.98
CA ALA A 115 1.25 2.29 -25.50
C ALA A 115 0.63 2.98 -26.73
N PRO A 116 0.53 2.31 -27.88
CA PRO A 116 -0.26 2.81 -29.01
C PRO A 116 -1.73 2.39 -28.90
N TYR A 117 -2.50 3.13 -28.08
CA TYR A 117 -3.99 3.13 -27.98
C TYR A 117 -4.70 1.78 -27.61
N PRO A 118 -5.93 1.82 -27.05
CA PRO A 118 -6.75 2.97 -26.71
C PRO A 118 -6.69 3.35 -25.22
N VAL A 119 -5.57 3.97 -24.80
CA VAL A 119 -5.58 5.27 -24.06
C VAL A 119 -6.27 6.36 -24.89
N ALA A 120 -6.10 7.67 -24.69
CA ALA A 120 -5.89 8.40 -23.44
C ALA A 120 -4.43 8.75 -23.08
N LEU A 121 -3.41 8.28 -23.83
CA LEU A 121 -1.99 8.60 -23.59
C LEU A 121 -1.16 8.43 -24.88
N ASN A 122 -0.71 9.54 -25.50
CA ASN A 122 0.46 9.56 -26.39
C ASN A 122 1.79 9.61 -25.59
N GLY A 123 1.71 9.39 -24.27
CA GLY A 123 2.80 9.54 -23.32
C GLY A 123 3.41 8.21 -22.88
N CYS A 124 4.68 8.25 -22.45
CA CYS A 124 5.29 7.09 -21.81
C CYS A 124 4.81 6.98 -20.36
N VAL A 125 4.62 5.75 -19.89
CA VAL A 125 4.21 5.50 -18.51
C VAL A 125 5.46 5.28 -17.66
N ILE A 126 5.77 6.26 -16.82
CA ILE A 126 6.88 6.28 -15.87
C ILE A 126 6.35 6.49 -14.45
N SER A 127 6.99 5.90 -13.44
CA SER A 127 6.60 6.15 -12.04
C SER A 127 7.00 7.58 -11.60
N ARG A 128 6.02 8.33 -11.07
CA ARG A 128 6.20 9.66 -10.45
C ARG A 128 7.19 9.67 -9.27
N ASN A 129 7.75 10.83 -8.97
CA ASN A 129 8.48 11.10 -7.74
C ASN A 129 7.51 11.12 -6.53
N LEU A 130 7.87 10.47 -5.42
CA LEU A 130 7.13 10.48 -4.15
C LEU A 130 7.92 11.11 -3.00
N THR A 131 9.15 11.59 -3.26
CA THR A 131 9.92 12.32 -2.25
C THR A 131 9.22 13.63 -1.89
N PRO A 132 9.48 14.20 -0.69
CA PRO A 132 8.70 15.33 -0.23
C PRO A 132 9.16 16.65 -0.87
N GLU A 133 8.21 17.43 -1.35
CA GLU A 133 8.37 18.84 -1.70
C GLU A 133 7.83 19.69 -0.54
N ASP A 134 8.66 20.57 0.03
CA ASP A 134 8.34 21.33 1.26
C ASP A 134 7.75 20.46 2.41
N GLY A 135 8.17 19.19 2.48
CA GLY A 135 7.72 18.23 3.49
C GLY A 135 6.42 17.48 3.13
N LYS A 136 5.90 17.66 1.92
CA LYS A 136 4.69 17.00 1.37
C LYS A 136 5.06 15.95 0.31
N PRO A 137 4.68 14.67 0.45
CA PRO A 137 4.96 13.62 -0.55
C PRO A 137 4.38 13.99 -1.92
N ALA A 138 5.22 14.05 -2.97
CA ALA A 138 4.81 14.49 -4.31
C ALA A 138 4.07 15.85 -4.32
N GLY A 139 4.42 16.78 -3.43
CA GLY A 139 3.75 18.07 -3.26
C GLY A 139 2.34 18.02 -2.64
N LEU A 140 1.77 16.82 -2.45
CA LEU A 140 0.39 16.63 -2.01
C LEU A 140 0.20 16.92 -0.51
N THR A 141 -0.85 17.64 -0.15
CA THR A 141 -1.35 17.65 1.23
C THR A 141 -1.83 16.24 1.61
N LEU A 142 -2.02 16.00 2.91
CA LEU A 142 -2.59 14.74 3.38
C LEU A 142 -3.96 14.44 2.75
N GLU A 143 -4.81 15.45 2.57
CA GLU A 143 -6.15 15.28 2.02
C GLU A 143 -6.08 14.83 0.55
N GLU A 144 -5.24 15.47 -0.25
CA GLU A 144 -4.98 15.11 -1.65
C GLU A 144 -4.31 13.73 -1.77
N PHE A 145 -3.35 13.42 -0.90
CA PHE A 145 -2.73 12.09 -0.84
C PHE A 145 -3.76 11.00 -0.51
N LEU A 146 -4.61 11.22 0.49
CA LEU A 146 -5.68 10.28 0.83
C LEU A 146 -6.69 10.14 -0.32
N TYR A 147 -7.01 11.22 -1.03
CA TYR A 147 -7.86 11.18 -2.21
C TYR A 147 -7.27 10.28 -3.30
N VAL A 148 -6.03 10.55 -3.75
CA VAL A 148 -5.33 9.76 -4.79
C VAL A 148 -5.22 8.29 -4.39
N MET A 149 -4.92 8.00 -3.11
CA MET A 149 -4.84 6.62 -2.60
C MET A 149 -6.19 5.88 -2.54
N ARG A 150 -7.32 6.60 -2.56
CA ARG A 150 -8.68 6.04 -2.50
C ARG A 150 -9.36 5.96 -3.87
N THR A 151 -9.10 6.89 -4.78
CA THR A 151 -9.74 6.96 -6.11
C THR A 151 -8.84 6.49 -7.25
N GLY A 152 -7.53 6.58 -7.07
CA GLY A 152 -6.57 6.38 -8.16
C GLY A 152 -6.56 7.47 -9.23
N GLU A 153 -7.29 8.57 -9.03
CA GLU A 153 -7.26 9.71 -9.95
C GLU A 153 -5.88 10.36 -9.97
N ASP A 154 -5.42 10.76 -11.16
CA ASP A 154 -4.15 11.44 -11.32
C ASP A 154 -4.22 12.84 -10.70
N PRO A 155 -3.28 13.21 -9.79
CA PRO A 155 -3.30 14.52 -9.16
C PRO A 155 -3.12 15.69 -10.14
N ASP A 156 -2.48 15.49 -11.29
CA ASP A 156 -2.21 16.57 -12.25
C ASP A 156 -3.49 17.04 -12.95
N ASP A 157 -4.49 16.16 -13.11
CA ASP A 157 -5.78 16.51 -13.71
C ASP A 157 -6.54 17.58 -12.91
N ARG A 158 -6.16 17.79 -11.65
CA ARG A 158 -6.77 18.78 -10.73
C ARG A 158 -6.26 20.20 -10.95
N THR A 159 -5.10 20.40 -11.59
CA THR A 159 -4.63 21.77 -11.94
C THR A 159 -5.32 22.31 -13.18
N GLY A 160 -5.95 21.44 -13.98
CA GLY A 160 -6.50 21.77 -15.29
C GLY A 160 -5.42 21.95 -16.37
N GLU A 161 -4.15 21.79 -16.01
CA GLU A 161 -3.05 21.77 -16.96
C GLU A 161 -3.09 20.44 -17.71
N ASP A 162 -2.94 20.52 -19.03
CA ASP A 162 -2.90 19.38 -19.93
C ASP A 162 -1.50 19.28 -20.56
N PRO A 163 -0.47 18.89 -19.79
CA PRO A 163 0.92 18.90 -20.26
C PRO A 163 1.16 17.94 -21.42
N ASP A 164 0.30 16.92 -21.56
CA ASP A 164 0.37 15.90 -22.60
C ASP A 164 -0.49 16.22 -23.84
N GLY A 165 -1.28 17.30 -23.81
CA GLY A 165 -2.23 17.66 -24.88
C GLY A 165 -3.35 16.63 -25.07
N MET A 166 -3.72 15.93 -23.99
CA MET A 166 -4.62 14.78 -23.98
C MET A 166 -6.03 15.08 -23.45
N ARG A 167 -6.34 16.33 -23.07
CA ARG A 167 -7.72 16.85 -23.05
C ARG A 167 -8.21 17.09 -24.49
N THR A 168 -7.99 16.09 -25.36
CA THR A 168 -8.85 15.89 -26.51
C THR A 168 -10.22 15.44 -25.97
N GLY A 169 -11.03 16.42 -25.54
CA GLY A 169 -12.36 16.46 -26.12
C GLY A 169 -12.15 16.31 -27.62
N GLY A 170 -12.76 15.29 -28.23
CA GLY A 170 -12.67 15.13 -29.68
C GLY A 170 -13.21 16.37 -30.39
N ASP A 171 -13.11 16.41 -31.71
CA ASP A 171 -13.78 17.41 -32.53
C ASP A 171 -15.32 17.23 -32.42
N LEU A 172 -15.85 17.66 -31.27
CA LEU A 172 -17.24 17.64 -30.85
C LEU A 172 -17.60 19.10 -30.64
N ASP A 173 -18.32 19.61 -31.64
CA ASP A 173 -18.98 20.91 -31.74
C ASP A 173 -19.18 21.64 -30.38
N ASP A 174 -18.72 22.90 -30.29
CA ASP A 174 -18.57 23.74 -29.08
C ASP A 174 -19.87 24.07 -28.28
N ASP A 175 -20.93 23.28 -28.41
CA ASP A 175 -22.29 23.53 -27.89
C ASP A 175 -22.70 22.61 -26.70
N ASP A 176 -21.83 21.71 -26.20
CA ASP A 176 -22.13 20.80 -25.07
C ASP A 176 -21.21 21.03 -23.84
N ASP A 177 -21.62 21.97 -22.98
CA ASP A 177 -20.92 22.43 -21.76
C ASP A 177 -20.87 21.39 -20.61
N ASP A 178 -21.57 20.24 -20.76
CA ASP A 178 -21.73 19.23 -19.70
C ASP A 178 -20.75 18.02 -19.82
N LEU A 179 -19.95 17.91 -20.89
CA LEU A 179 -19.04 16.79 -21.13
C LEU A 179 -17.59 17.03 -20.63
N HIS A 180 -17.44 17.16 -19.31
CA HIS A 180 -16.12 17.00 -18.69
C HIS A 180 -15.60 15.56 -18.94
N PRO A 181 -14.40 15.37 -19.53
CA PRO A 181 -13.85 14.03 -19.70
C PRO A 181 -13.61 13.38 -18.33
N PRO A 182 -13.76 12.05 -18.21
CA PRO A 182 -13.48 11.34 -16.97
C PRO A 182 -12.01 11.54 -16.57
N PRO A 183 -11.70 11.61 -15.26
CA PRO A 183 -10.33 11.81 -14.79
C PRO A 183 -9.43 10.66 -15.24
N ARG A 184 -8.18 10.98 -15.60
CA ARG A 184 -7.13 9.99 -15.82
C ARG A 184 -6.89 9.24 -14.51
N LEU A 185 -6.71 7.93 -14.62
CA LEU A 185 -6.39 7.07 -13.49
C LEU A 185 -4.94 6.62 -13.55
N LEU A 186 -4.31 6.48 -12.39
CA LEU A 186 -2.97 5.91 -12.22
C LEU A 186 -2.98 4.44 -12.66
N GLN A 187 -2.52 4.18 -13.90
CA GLN A 187 -2.65 2.87 -14.57
C GLN A 187 -1.78 1.75 -13.98
N VAL A 188 -0.69 2.09 -13.28
CA VAL A 188 0.34 1.14 -12.82
C VAL A 188 0.42 1.03 -11.30
N MET A 189 0.17 2.12 -10.58
CA MET A 189 0.15 2.11 -9.12
C MET A 189 -1.04 1.24 -8.65
N PRO A 190 -0.85 0.24 -7.78
CA PRO A 190 -1.93 -0.64 -7.35
C PRO A 190 -2.82 0.01 -6.27
N TRP A 191 -3.29 1.23 -6.55
CA TRP A 191 -4.25 1.95 -5.73
C TRP A 191 -5.52 1.12 -5.41
N PRO A 192 -6.03 0.19 -6.26
CA PRO A 192 -7.21 -0.60 -5.89
C PRO A 192 -6.96 -1.60 -4.75
N VAL A 193 -5.69 -1.84 -4.39
CA VAL A 193 -5.30 -2.63 -3.21
C VAL A 193 -5.05 -1.72 -2.01
N TYR A 194 -4.50 -0.51 -2.23
CA TYR A 194 -4.22 0.43 -1.16
C TYR A 194 -5.46 1.22 -0.69
N GLN A 195 -6.50 1.35 -1.54
CA GLN A 195 -7.77 1.99 -1.21
C GLN A 195 -8.54 1.31 -0.06
N ASP A 196 -8.14 0.10 0.36
CA ASP A 196 -8.73 -0.64 1.48
C ASP A 196 -7.90 -0.50 2.79
N MET A 197 -6.74 0.17 2.75
CA MET A 197 -5.94 0.44 3.95
C MET A 197 -6.70 1.35 4.94
N THR A 198 -6.44 1.24 6.24
CA THR A 198 -7.10 2.16 7.19
C THR A 198 -6.56 3.59 7.02
N ASP A 199 -7.34 4.61 7.39
CA ASP A 199 -6.87 6.01 7.35
C ASP A 199 -5.58 6.21 8.16
N ARG A 200 -5.40 5.42 9.22
CA ARG A 200 -4.16 5.40 10.02
C ARG A 200 -2.99 4.85 9.21
N ASP A 201 -3.19 3.79 8.44
CA ASP A 201 -2.12 3.18 7.64
C ASP A 201 -1.71 4.11 6.49
N LEU A 202 -2.68 4.70 5.79
CA LEU A 202 -2.40 5.71 4.76
C LEU A 202 -1.75 6.97 5.37
N ARG A 203 -2.20 7.44 6.54
CA ARG A 203 -1.53 8.54 7.27
C ARG A 203 -0.12 8.16 7.70
N ALA A 204 0.13 6.91 8.09
CA ALA A 204 1.46 6.43 8.43
C ALA A 204 2.39 6.47 7.20
N VAL A 205 1.93 5.99 6.05
CA VAL A 205 2.64 6.11 4.75
C VAL A 205 2.93 7.58 4.45
N TYR A 206 1.94 8.48 4.55
CA TYR A 206 2.12 9.91 4.35
C TYR A 206 3.20 10.50 5.29
N GLU A 207 3.12 10.25 6.60
CA GLU A 207 4.10 10.75 7.58
C GLU A 207 5.52 10.23 7.28
N TYR A 208 5.65 8.99 6.83
CA TYR A 208 6.93 8.42 6.43
C TYR A 208 7.51 9.09 5.18
N LEU A 209 6.73 9.20 4.10
CA LEU A 209 7.17 9.88 2.88
C LEU A 209 7.43 11.38 3.14
N SER A 210 6.72 11.99 4.09
CA SER A 210 6.97 13.36 4.55
C SER A 210 8.28 13.49 5.36
N ALA A 211 8.95 12.38 5.71
CA ALA A 211 10.12 12.33 6.60
C ALA A 211 11.41 11.88 5.89
N ILE A 212 11.34 11.36 4.67
CA ILE A 212 12.53 10.98 3.88
C ILE A 212 13.20 12.22 3.26
N PRO A 213 14.44 12.12 2.74
CA PRO A 213 15.07 13.21 1.99
C PRO A 213 14.29 13.55 0.72
N SER A 214 14.27 14.84 0.36
CA SER A 214 13.76 15.31 -0.93
C SER A 214 14.79 15.05 -2.04
N ILE A 215 14.33 14.58 -3.20
CA ILE A 215 15.11 14.49 -4.43
C ILE A 215 14.32 15.29 -5.49
N PRO A 216 14.70 16.54 -5.81
CA PRO A 216 13.85 17.43 -6.59
C PRO A 216 13.78 17.09 -8.08
N GLY A 217 12.61 17.32 -8.67
CA GLY A 217 12.33 17.16 -10.11
C GLY A 217 11.62 15.85 -10.45
N GLU A 218 10.78 15.89 -11.49
CA GLU A 218 10.09 14.70 -12.00
C GLU A 218 10.94 13.91 -13.01
N PRO A 219 10.87 12.57 -13.00
CA PRO A 219 11.51 11.73 -14.01
C PRO A 219 10.93 11.97 -15.39
N GLN A 220 11.80 12.16 -16.37
CA GLN A 220 11.42 12.34 -17.77
C GLN A 220 11.36 11.00 -18.50
N CYS A 221 10.48 10.93 -19.50
CA CYS A 221 10.44 9.82 -20.44
C CYS A 221 11.75 9.71 -21.23
N PRO A 222 12.31 8.50 -21.42
CA PRO A 222 13.52 8.25 -22.20
C PRO A 222 13.31 8.33 -23.72
#